data_AF-A0A1I2N7Q5-F1
#
_entry.id   AF-A0A1I2N7Q5-F1
#
_cell.length_a   1.000
_cell.length_b   1.000
_cell.length_c   1.000
_cell.angle_alpha   90.00
_cell.angle_beta   90.00
_cell.angle_gamma   90.00
#
_symmetry.space_group_name_H-M   'P 1'
#
loop_
_entity.id
_entity.type
_entity.pdbx_description
1 polymer ?
#
loop_
_entity_poly.entity_id
_entity_poly.type
_entity_poly.pdbx_seq_one_letter_code
_entity_poly.pdbx_strand_id
1 'polypeptide(L)'
;MKRVRCPKCDNYITFDETHYQAGQSLVFECPQCHKQFGVRMGVSKLHNIQKEEKTEEAAEDKGYGTIVVIENVFHYKQVIPLQLGDNIIGRYMKGSGINCPIETVDPSIDMNHCCINVSYDKNNNLKYILRDGPSNTGTFVDNEILGDRERRVIEDGSLFTIGATSVILKIKGNKED
;
A
#
# COMPACT_ATOMS: atom_id res chain seq x y z
N MET A 1 19.62 6.79 2.24
CA MET A 1 19.04 6.03 3.37
C MET A 1 18.14 4.89 2.89
N LYS A 2 18.27 3.70 3.47
CA LYS A 2 17.43 2.52 3.22
C LYS A 2 16.77 2.03 4.51
N ARG A 3 15.76 1.18 4.37
CA ARG A 3 15.07 0.50 5.47
C ARG A 3 15.16 -1.01 5.33
N VAL A 4 15.25 -1.66 6.48
CA VAL A 4 15.28 -3.12 6.63
C VAL A 4 14.16 -3.57 7.55
N ARG A 5 13.47 -4.66 7.19
CA ARG A 5 12.35 -5.21 7.95
C ARG A 5 12.85 -6.23 8.98
N CYS A 6 12.43 -6.10 10.23
CA CYS A 6 12.71 -7.09 11.26
C CYS A 6 11.94 -8.39 10.97
N PRO A 7 12.60 -9.55 10.90
CA PRO A 7 11.95 -10.82 10.58
C PRO A 7 11.05 -11.36 11.71
N LYS A 8 11.09 -10.76 12.92
CA LYS A 8 10.28 -11.20 14.06
C LYS A 8 9.00 -10.39 14.26
N CYS A 9 9.07 -9.07 14.12
CA CYS A 9 7.97 -8.18 14.47
C CYS A 9 7.59 -7.22 13.35
N ASP A 10 8.20 -7.40 12.17
CA ASP A 10 7.94 -6.61 10.97
C ASP A 10 8.21 -5.10 11.08
N ASN A 11 8.79 -4.64 12.19
CA ASN A 11 9.23 -3.26 12.35
C ASN A 11 10.31 -2.88 11.33
N TYR A 12 10.20 -1.68 10.77
CA TYR A 12 11.20 -1.12 9.86
C TYR A 12 12.30 -0.40 10.64
N ILE A 13 13.54 -0.66 10.24
CA ILE A 13 14.74 -0.01 10.79
C ILE A 13 15.42 0.74 9.66
N THR A 14 15.66 2.03 9.86
CA THR A 14 16.33 2.90 8.88
C THR A 14 17.83 2.91 9.10
N PHE A 15 18.61 2.85 8.03
CA PHE A 15 20.06 2.99 8.09
C PHE A 15 20.57 3.68 6.82
N ASP A 16 21.75 4.29 6.91
CA ASP A 16 22.37 4.86 5.73
C ASP A 16 23.27 3.81 5.04
N GLU A 17 22.87 3.42 3.82
CA GLU A 17 23.58 2.41 3.03
C GLU A 17 24.90 2.94 2.45
N THR A 18 25.05 4.26 2.31
CA THR A 18 26.24 4.88 1.71
C THR A 18 27.54 4.52 2.43
N HIS A 19 27.44 4.12 3.70
CA HIS A 19 28.57 3.70 4.54
C HIS A 19 28.96 2.22 4.38
N TYR A 20 28.25 1.44 3.56
CA TYR A 20 28.42 -0.01 3.49
C TYR A 20 28.60 -0.52 2.06
N GLN A 21 29.44 -1.54 1.89
CA GLN A 21 29.71 -2.13 0.57
C GLN A 21 28.73 -3.27 0.23
N ALA A 22 28.45 -3.45 -1.06
CA ALA A 22 27.67 -4.58 -1.54
C ALA A 22 28.32 -5.91 -1.15
N GLY A 23 27.54 -6.84 -0.58
CA GLY A 23 28.00 -8.13 -0.06
C GLY A 23 28.34 -8.16 1.43
N GLN A 24 28.47 -7.00 2.08
CA GLN A 24 28.72 -6.89 3.52
C GLN A 24 27.53 -7.42 4.33
N SER A 25 27.81 -8.20 5.37
CA SER A 25 26.78 -8.66 6.33
C SER A 25 26.70 -7.67 7.48
N LEU A 26 25.52 -7.07 7.65
CA LEU A 26 25.21 -6.14 8.74
C LEU A 26 24.34 -6.85 9.77
N VAL A 27 24.56 -6.57 11.05
CA VAL A 27 23.70 -7.04 12.15
C VAL A 27 22.90 -5.85 12.65
N PHE A 28 21.57 -5.98 12.63
CA PHE A 28 20.64 -4.98 13.13
C PHE A 28 19.99 -5.47 14.41
N GLU A 29 19.80 -4.58 15.38
CA GLU A 29 18.95 -4.82 16.54
C GLU A 29 17.62 -4.10 16.35
N CYS A 30 16.51 -4.83 16.47
CA CYS A 30 15.19 -4.23 16.35
C CYS A 30 14.84 -3.41 17.62
N PRO A 31 14.54 -2.10 17.50
CA PRO A 31 14.21 -1.28 18.67
C PRO A 31 12.88 -1.69 19.33
N GLN A 32 11.99 -2.37 18.60
CA GLN A 32 10.68 -2.79 19.12
C GLN A 32 10.72 -4.13 19.86
N CYS A 33 11.53 -5.09 19.39
CA CYS A 33 11.53 -6.45 19.95
C CYS A 33 12.88 -6.92 20.49
N HIS A 34 13.89 -6.04 20.45
CA HIS A 34 15.28 -6.24 20.91
C HIS A 34 15.97 -7.48 20.34
N LYS A 35 15.45 -8.03 19.24
CA LYS A 35 16.08 -9.16 18.55
C LYS A 35 17.06 -8.66 17.52
N GLN A 36 18.23 -9.31 17.51
CA GLN A 36 19.24 -9.13 16.50
C GLN A 36 18.95 -10.00 15.28
N PHE A 37 19.22 -9.48 14.09
CA PHE A 37 19.12 -10.21 12.83
C PHE A 37 20.16 -9.69 11.82
N GLY A 38 20.64 -10.60 10.97
CA GLY A 38 21.65 -10.30 9.95
C GLY A 38 21.02 -10.02 8.59
N VAL A 39 21.53 -9.00 7.89
CA VAL A 39 21.13 -8.64 6.52
C VAL A 39 22.37 -8.49 5.66
N ARG A 40 22.36 -9.13 4.49
CA ARG A 40 23.45 -9.04 3.53
C ARG A 40 23.16 -7.99 2.47
N MET A 41 24.01 -6.97 2.40
CA MET A 41 23.90 -5.85 1.46
C MET A 41 23.97 -6.36 0.02
N GLY A 42 23.08 -5.86 -0.85
CA GLY A 42 23.00 -6.25 -2.26
C GLY A 42 22.29 -7.57 -2.57
N VAL A 43 22.10 -8.47 -1.59
CA VAL A 43 21.37 -9.74 -1.78
C VAL A 43 19.98 -9.68 -1.16
N SER A 44 19.84 -8.95 -0.05
CA SER A 44 18.58 -8.82 0.67
C SER A 44 17.73 -7.70 0.07
N LYS A 45 16.40 -7.89 0.00
CA LYS A 45 15.46 -6.85 -0.44
C LYS A 45 15.46 -5.69 0.56
N LEU A 46 16.34 -4.72 0.34
CA LEU A 46 16.34 -3.45 1.06
C LEU A 46 15.30 -2.53 0.43
N HIS A 47 14.54 -1.84 1.26
CA HIS A 47 13.49 -0.94 0.79
C HIS A 47 14.00 0.50 0.90
N ASN A 48 13.65 1.38 -0.04
CA ASN A 48 14.05 2.78 0.04
C ASN A 48 13.18 3.53 1.06
N ILE A 49 13.76 4.51 1.76
CA ILE A 49 12.99 5.51 2.51
C ILE A 49 12.41 6.47 1.47
N GLN A 50 11.10 6.40 1.22
CA GLN A 50 10.45 7.34 0.31
C GLN A 50 10.26 8.68 1.02
N LYS A 51 11.28 9.53 0.95
CA LYS A 51 11.08 10.96 0.96
C LYS A 51 11.73 11.52 -0.30
N GLU A 52 10.87 12.14 -1.10
CA GLU A 52 11.15 13.02 -2.25
C GLU A 52 11.58 12.34 -3.58
N GLU A 53 10.66 12.45 -4.55
CA GLU A 53 10.89 12.75 -5.99
C GLU A 53 11.16 11.66 -7.03
N LYS A 54 11.10 10.35 -6.74
CA LYS A 54 11.13 9.32 -7.81
C LYS A 54 10.15 8.16 -7.63
N THR A 55 8.87 8.47 -7.44
CA THR A 55 7.81 7.44 -7.47
C THR A 55 6.75 7.70 -8.55
N GLU A 56 6.78 8.88 -9.18
CA GLU A 56 5.91 9.17 -10.32
C GLU A 56 6.31 8.36 -11.56
N GLU A 57 7.62 8.20 -11.84
CA GLU A 57 8.12 7.53 -13.05
C GLU A 57 7.94 6.00 -13.08
N ALA A 58 7.85 5.32 -11.94
CA ALA A 58 7.67 3.85 -11.92
C ALA A 58 6.21 3.41 -12.11
N ALA A 59 5.26 4.34 -12.02
CA ALA A 59 3.84 4.10 -12.29
C ALA A 59 3.45 4.39 -13.76
N GLU A 60 4.38 4.87 -14.58
CA GLU A 60 4.07 5.52 -15.87
C GLU A 60 3.52 4.58 -16.94
N ASP A 61 3.75 3.27 -16.88
CA ASP A 61 3.51 2.45 -18.08
C ASP A 61 2.25 1.55 -18.05
N LYS A 62 1.61 1.29 -16.89
CA LYS A 62 0.50 0.30 -16.81
C LYS A 62 -0.61 0.53 -15.76
N GLY A 63 -0.62 1.66 -15.05
CA GLY A 63 -1.60 1.89 -13.98
C GLY A 63 -2.92 2.48 -14.49
N TYR A 64 -4.05 1.83 -14.23
CA TYR A 64 -5.40 2.38 -14.48
C TYR A 64 -5.82 3.30 -13.33
N GLY A 65 -4.91 4.14 -12.84
CA GLY A 65 -5.02 4.88 -11.57
C GLY A 65 -4.16 4.28 -10.46
N THR A 66 -4.12 4.96 -9.33
CA THR A 66 -3.35 4.58 -8.13
C THR A 66 -4.16 4.86 -6.88
N ILE A 67 -3.90 4.11 -5.82
CA ILE A 67 -4.32 4.50 -4.47
C ILE A 67 -3.12 5.04 -3.71
N VAL A 68 -3.34 6.15 -3.00
CA VAL A 68 -2.36 6.75 -2.10
C VAL A 68 -2.81 6.45 -0.69
N VAL A 69 -2.09 5.56 -0.03
CA VAL A 69 -2.27 5.21 1.38
C VAL A 69 -1.58 6.30 2.21
N ILE A 70 -2.37 7.03 3.00
CA ILE A 70 -1.88 8.14 3.83
C ILE A 70 -1.10 7.58 5.01
N GLU A 71 0.07 8.14 5.30
CA GLU A 71 0.91 7.71 6.42
C GLU A 71 0.20 7.86 7.77
N ASN A 72 0.48 6.92 8.67
CA ASN A 72 0.00 6.98 10.05
C ASN A 72 1.02 6.28 10.98
N VAL A 73 0.63 6.04 12.24
CA VAL A 73 1.50 5.39 13.24
C VAL A 73 1.83 3.93 12.92
N PHE A 74 1.07 3.27 12.05
CA PHE A 74 1.21 1.85 11.70
C PHE A 74 2.00 1.62 10.40
N HIS A 75 2.16 2.66 9.57
CA HIS A 75 2.91 2.57 8.32
C HIS A 75 3.24 3.93 7.72
N TYR A 76 4.27 3.94 6.88
CA TYR A 76 4.55 5.07 6.01
C TYR A 76 3.57 5.16 4.83
N LYS A 77 3.62 6.29 4.13
CA LYS A 77 2.89 6.50 2.88
C LYS A 77 3.24 5.40 1.87
N GLN A 78 2.22 4.90 1.16
CA GLN A 78 2.38 3.90 0.09
C GLN A 78 1.57 4.34 -1.12
N VAL A 79 2.12 4.13 -2.32
CA VAL A 79 1.42 4.38 -3.59
C VAL A 79 1.31 3.04 -4.31
N ILE A 80 0.08 2.58 -4.53
CA ILE A 80 -0.19 1.26 -5.10
C ILE A 80 -0.92 1.46 -6.43
N PRO A 81 -0.38 0.96 -7.57
CA PRO A 81 -1.05 1.06 -8.86
C PRO A 81 -2.25 0.11 -8.94
N LEU A 82 -3.32 0.57 -9.59
CA LEU A 82 -4.50 -0.23 -9.87
C LEU A 82 -4.40 -0.88 -11.25
N GLN A 83 -4.97 -2.07 -11.37
CA GLN A 83 -5.11 -2.86 -12.60
C GLN A 83 -6.57 -2.94 -13.02
N LEU A 84 -6.85 -3.30 -14.28
CA LEU A 84 -8.20 -3.66 -14.70
C LEU A 84 -8.73 -4.87 -13.91
N GLY A 85 -10.03 -4.87 -13.66
CA GLY A 85 -10.70 -5.88 -12.85
C GLY A 85 -10.59 -5.57 -11.36
N ASP A 86 -10.58 -6.63 -10.55
CA ASP A 86 -10.64 -6.52 -9.10
C ASP A 86 -9.26 -6.29 -8.48
N ASN A 87 -9.12 -5.18 -7.76
CA ASN A 87 -7.97 -4.81 -6.96
C ASN A 87 -8.33 -5.04 -5.49
N ILE A 88 -7.82 -6.12 -4.91
CA ILE A 88 -8.07 -6.53 -3.53
C ILE A 88 -7.06 -5.82 -2.64
N ILE A 89 -7.58 -4.98 -1.75
CA ILE A 89 -6.82 -4.14 -0.84
C ILE A 89 -6.94 -4.70 0.56
N GLY A 90 -5.81 -4.80 1.26
CA GLY A 90 -5.77 -5.24 2.64
C GLY A 90 -4.35 -5.41 3.14
N ARG A 91 -4.21 -5.93 4.35
CA ARG A 91 -2.91 -6.06 5.02
C ARG A 91 -2.05 -7.12 4.33
N TYR A 92 -0.80 -6.76 4.04
CA TYR A 92 0.18 -7.68 3.48
C TYR A 92 0.44 -8.87 4.42
N MET A 93 0.25 -10.07 3.90
CA MET A 93 0.79 -11.30 4.50
C MET A 93 1.45 -12.17 3.45
N LYS A 94 2.53 -12.85 3.84
CA LYS A 94 3.26 -13.77 2.96
C LYS A 94 2.31 -14.88 2.48
N GLY A 95 2.09 -14.96 1.17
CA GLY A 95 1.23 -15.97 0.55
C GLY A 95 -0.27 -15.64 0.49
N SER A 96 -0.69 -14.43 0.87
CA SER A 96 -2.11 -14.00 0.84
C SER A 96 -2.72 -13.91 -0.56
N GLY A 97 -1.91 -13.77 -1.62
CA GLY A 97 -2.39 -13.71 -3.01
C GLY A 97 -3.12 -12.42 -3.39
N ILE A 98 -3.20 -11.42 -2.51
CA ILE A 98 -3.77 -10.11 -2.83
C ILE A 98 -2.86 -9.32 -3.77
N ASN A 99 -3.47 -8.54 -4.67
CA ASN A 99 -2.74 -7.77 -5.69
C ASN A 99 -2.47 -6.32 -5.27
N CYS A 100 -3.20 -5.76 -4.28
CA CYS A 100 -2.94 -4.43 -3.72
C CYS A 100 -2.66 -4.50 -2.20
N PRO A 101 -1.58 -5.17 -1.76
CA PRO A 101 -1.24 -5.26 -0.35
C PRO A 101 -0.78 -3.92 0.22
N ILE A 102 -1.25 -3.60 1.42
CA ILE A 102 -0.74 -2.51 2.25
C ILE A 102 0.22 -3.12 3.27
N GLU A 103 1.47 -2.65 3.28
CA GLU A 103 2.43 -2.98 4.33
C GLU A 103 2.09 -2.18 5.59
N THR A 104 1.39 -2.82 6.53
CA THR A 104 0.93 -2.18 7.77
C THR A 104 0.96 -3.18 8.92
N VAL A 105 1.25 -2.68 10.13
CA VAL A 105 1.11 -3.44 11.38
C VAL A 105 -0.21 -3.15 12.09
N ASP A 106 -1.13 -2.42 11.44
CA ASP A 106 -2.46 -2.14 11.97
C ASP A 106 -3.26 -3.44 12.14
N PRO A 107 -3.68 -3.80 13.37
CA PRO A 107 -4.47 -5.00 13.62
C PRO A 107 -5.89 -4.90 13.02
N SER A 108 -6.41 -3.71 12.78
CA SER A 108 -7.77 -3.45 12.29
C SER A 108 -7.93 -3.61 10.78
N ILE A 109 -6.83 -3.76 10.04
CA ILE A 109 -6.86 -4.01 8.60
C ILE A 109 -6.78 -5.52 8.33
N ASP A 110 -7.87 -6.05 7.80
CA ASP A 110 -7.96 -7.43 7.34
C ASP A 110 -7.14 -7.68 6.07
N MET A 111 -6.86 -8.96 5.80
CA MET A 111 -6.07 -9.37 4.64
C MET A 111 -6.77 -9.04 3.32
N ASN A 112 -8.09 -9.26 3.27
CA ASN A 112 -8.97 -8.96 2.14
C ASN A 112 -10.01 -7.95 2.62
N HIS A 113 -9.60 -6.71 2.84
CA HIS A 113 -10.44 -5.75 3.54
C HIS A 113 -11.47 -5.10 2.62
N CYS A 114 -11.04 -4.63 1.45
CA CYS A 114 -11.93 -4.04 0.47
C CYS A 114 -11.46 -4.33 -0.95
N CYS A 115 -12.27 -3.98 -1.92
CA CYS A 115 -11.91 -4.14 -3.31
C CYS A 115 -12.33 -2.94 -4.16
N ILE A 116 -11.41 -2.45 -4.99
CA ILE A 116 -11.71 -1.52 -6.08
C ILE A 116 -11.77 -2.31 -7.38
N ASN A 117 -12.95 -2.39 -7.98
CA ASN A 117 -13.07 -2.87 -9.35
C ASN A 117 -12.82 -1.70 -10.32
N VAL A 118 -11.88 -1.88 -11.24
CA VAL A 118 -11.62 -0.95 -12.34
C VAL A 118 -12.15 -1.56 -13.63
N SER A 119 -13.06 -0.87 -14.29
CA SER A 119 -13.67 -1.32 -15.55
C SER A 119 -13.93 -0.14 -16.47
N TYR A 120 -14.25 -0.43 -17.73
CA TYR A 120 -14.72 0.59 -18.67
C TYR A 120 -16.25 0.68 -18.63
N ASP A 121 -16.77 1.91 -18.67
CA ASP A 121 -18.19 2.14 -18.90
C ASP A 121 -18.57 1.98 -20.40
N LYS A 122 -19.85 2.24 -20.73
CA LYS A 122 -20.33 2.15 -22.11
C LYS A 122 -19.72 3.19 -23.06
N ASN A 123 -19.17 4.26 -22.51
CA ASN A 123 -18.53 5.37 -23.21
C ASN A 123 -17.00 5.21 -23.28
N ASN A 124 -16.47 4.05 -22.86
CA ASN A 124 -15.05 3.75 -22.79
C ASN A 124 -14.26 4.62 -21.78
N ASN A 125 -14.95 5.18 -20.77
CA ASN A 125 -14.31 5.85 -19.64
C ASN A 125 -14.01 4.87 -18.52
N LEU A 126 -12.93 5.10 -17.77
CA LEU A 126 -12.61 4.31 -16.59
C LEU A 126 -13.62 4.57 -15.48
N LYS A 127 -14.10 3.48 -14.89
CA LYS A 127 -15.04 3.46 -13.77
C LYS A 127 -14.42 2.69 -12.61
N TYR A 128 -14.52 3.26 -11.42
CA TYR A 128 -13.99 2.72 -10.18
C TYR A 128 -15.15 2.41 -9.24
N ILE A 129 -15.24 1.17 -8.78
CA ILE A 129 -16.29 0.72 -7.88
C ILE A 129 -15.64 0.16 -6.62
N LEU A 130 -15.85 0.83 -5.50
CA LEU A 130 -15.44 0.36 -4.18
C LEU A 130 -16.53 -0.51 -3.57
N ARG A 131 -16.10 -1.60 -2.93
CA ARG A 131 -16.95 -2.48 -2.11
C ARG A 131 -16.18 -2.98 -0.90
N ASP A 132 -16.89 -3.21 0.19
CA ASP A 132 -16.32 -3.89 1.34
C ASP A 132 -16.04 -5.37 1.02
N GLY A 133 -14.98 -5.91 1.62
CA GLY A 133 -14.65 -7.32 1.60
C GLY A 133 -15.24 -8.05 2.81
N PRO A 134 -14.72 -9.23 3.17
CA PRO A 134 -15.00 -9.86 4.47
C PRO A 134 -14.23 -9.13 5.60
N SER A 135 -14.45 -7.82 5.74
CA SER A 135 -13.77 -7.00 6.73
C SER A 135 -14.45 -7.10 8.10
N ASN A 136 -13.67 -7.01 9.19
CA ASN A 136 -14.18 -7.00 10.55
C ASN A 136 -14.57 -5.58 11.00
N THR A 137 -13.91 -4.55 10.46
CA THR A 137 -14.15 -3.15 10.88
C THR A 137 -14.95 -2.33 9.89
N GLY A 138 -15.19 -2.84 8.68
CA GLY A 138 -15.88 -2.11 7.62
C GLY A 138 -14.98 -1.14 6.86
N THR A 139 -15.42 -0.84 5.64
CA THR A 139 -14.87 0.23 4.78
C THR A 139 -15.80 1.43 4.78
N PHE A 140 -15.24 2.62 4.94
CA PHE A 140 -15.97 3.88 5.03
C PHE A 140 -15.64 4.80 3.87
N VAL A 141 -16.64 5.47 3.30
CA VAL A 141 -16.49 6.54 2.31
C VAL A 141 -17.21 7.77 2.87
N ASP A 142 -16.54 8.91 2.96
CA ASP A 142 -17.11 10.15 3.52
C ASP A 142 -17.72 9.97 4.94
N ASN A 143 -17.07 9.12 5.76
CA ASN A 143 -17.52 8.70 7.10
C ASN A 143 -18.80 7.82 7.13
N GLU A 144 -19.29 7.37 5.98
CA GLU A 144 -20.39 6.41 5.89
C GLU A 144 -19.85 5.00 5.59
N ILE A 145 -20.24 4.04 6.43
CA ILE A 145 -19.88 2.63 6.23
C ILE A 145 -20.58 2.08 4.98
N LEU A 146 -19.86 1.30 4.17
CA LEU A 146 -20.47 0.52 3.08
C LEU A 146 -21.37 -0.58 3.66
N GLY A 147 -22.61 -0.63 3.21
CA GLY A 147 -23.56 -1.69 3.60
C GLY A 147 -23.21 -3.07 3.02
N ASP A 148 -23.95 -4.09 3.46
CA ASP A 148 -23.77 -5.45 2.93
C ASP A 148 -23.96 -5.50 1.41
N ARG A 149 -22.94 -6.02 0.71
CA ARG A 149 -22.85 -6.10 -0.77
C ARG A 149 -22.99 -4.76 -1.49
N GLU A 150 -22.84 -3.65 -0.77
CA GLU A 150 -22.93 -2.33 -1.37
C GLU A 150 -21.78 -2.11 -2.36
N ARG A 151 -22.07 -1.36 -3.42
CA ARG A 151 -21.11 -0.99 -4.45
C ARG A 151 -21.21 0.51 -4.67
N ARG A 152 -20.19 1.25 -4.24
CA ARG A 152 -20.13 2.69 -4.39
C ARG A 152 -19.20 3.05 -5.55
N VAL A 153 -19.69 3.88 -6.46
CA VAL A 153 -18.82 4.49 -7.47
C VAL A 153 -17.99 5.55 -6.75
N ILE A 154 -16.68 5.51 -6.97
CA ILE A 154 -15.74 6.49 -6.44
C ILE A 154 -15.05 7.21 -7.59
N GLU A 155 -14.68 8.46 -7.36
CA GLU A 155 -14.11 9.38 -8.35
C GLU A 155 -12.71 9.82 -7.96
N ASP A 156 -12.04 10.57 -8.82
CA ASP A 156 -10.72 11.11 -8.51
C ASP A 156 -10.75 11.93 -7.22
N GLY A 157 -9.75 11.72 -6.36
CA GLY A 157 -9.68 12.37 -5.05
C GLY A 157 -10.58 11.77 -3.97
N SER A 158 -11.40 10.74 -4.28
CA SER A 158 -12.24 10.10 -3.27
C SER A 158 -11.41 9.56 -2.11
N LEU A 159 -11.82 9.90 -0.90
CA LEU A 159 -11.21 9.47 0.35
C LEU A 159 -12.06 8.34 0.95
N PHE A 160 -11.41 7.22 1.26
CA PHE A 160 -12.03 6.14 1.99
C PHE A 160 -11.11 5.65 3.11
N THR A 161 -11.69 5.05 4.13
CA THR A 161 -10.99 4.59 5.33
C THR A 161 -11.23 3.11 5.54
N ILE A 162 -10.16 2.40 5.89
CA ILE A 162 -10.15 0.99 6.27
C ILE A 162 -9.34 0.84 7.56
N GLY A 163 -9.92 0.28 8.61
CA GLY A 163 -9.29 0.29 9.93
C GLY A 163 -8.94 1.72 10.39
N ALA A 164 -7.68 1.96 10.76
CA ALA A 164 -7.16 3.31 11.09
C ALA A 164 -6.45 4.01 9.91
N THR A 165 -6.60 3.50 8.70
CA THR A 165 -5.87 3.97 7.51
C THR A 165 -6.78 4.65 6.52
N SER A 166 -6.42 5.88 6.16
CA SER A 166 -7.06 6.65 5.10
C SER A 166 -6.36 6.43 3.76
N VAL A 167 -7.16 6.33 2.70
CA VAL A 167 -6.70 6.03 1.34
C VAL A 167 -7.39 6.97 0.35
N ILE A 168 -6.61 7.55 -0.55
CA ILE A 168 -7.11 8.45 -1.61
C ILE A 168 -6.99 7.73 -2.96
N LEU A 169 -8.07 7.72 -3.74
CA LEU A 169 -7.99 7.36 -5.15
C LEU A 169 -7.38 8.50 -5.96
N LYS A 170 -6.37 8.20 -6.75
CA LYS A 170 -5.84 9.11 -7.78
C LYS A 170 -6.00 8.46 -9.15
N ILE A 171 -6.91 9.03 -9.94
CA ILE A 171 -7.10 8.66 -11.34
C ILE A 171 -5.98 9.32 -12.14
N LYS A 172 -5.54 8.68 -13.23
CA LYS A 172 -4.63 9.32 -14.16
C LYS A 172 -5.42 10.45 -14.84
N GLY A 173 -5.19 11.69 -14.42
CA GLY A 173 -5.68 12.85 -15.16
C GLY A 173 -5.16 12.76 -16.59
N ASN A 174 -6.04 12.98 -17.58
CA ASN A 174 -5.56 13.47 -18.86
C ASN A 174 -4.66 14.66 -18.53
N LYS A 175 -3.42 14.66 -19.02
CA LYS A 175 -2.67 15.91 -19.11
C LYS A 175 -3.60 16.88 -19.85
N GLU A 176 -4.08 17.90 -19.16
CA GLU A 176 -4.51 19.10 -19.86
C GLU A 176 -3.25 19.58 -20.62
N ASP A 177 -3.42 19.71 -21.93
CA ASP A 177 -2.38 20.10 -22.89
C ASP A 177 -1.72 21.45 -22.55
#